data_AF-A0A1I6Z060-F1
#
_entry.id   AF-A0A1I6Z060-F1
#
_cell.length_a   1.000
_cell.length_b   1.000
_cell.length_c   1.000
_cell.angle_alpha   90.00
_cell.angle_beta   90.00
_cell.angle_gamma   90.00
#
_symmetry.space_group_name_H-M   'P 1'
#
loop_
_entity.id
_entity.type
_entity.pdbx_description
1 polymer ?
#
loop_
_entity_poly.entity_id
_entity_poly.type
_entity_poly.pdbx_seq_one_letter_code
_entity_poly.pdbx_strand_id
1 'polypeptide(L)' 'MWIQLTGGDGEKIAFEAKHLVSLKDHGDYTLLVHTHGEVLVRESRTAILNALQLPPTERMEFSGEQSFGLN' A
#
# COMPACT_ATOMS: atom_id res chain seq x y z
N MET A 1 14.04 -6.95 0.44
CA MET A 1 14.28 -6.00 1.55
C MET A 1 13.21 -6.22 2.58
N TRP A 2 13.60 -6.40 3.84
CA TRP A 2 12.67 -6.60 4.95
C TRP A 2 12.54 -5.31 5.75
N ILE A 3 11.32 -5.00 6.18
CA ILE A 3 11.02 -3.90 7.10
C ILE A 3 10.22 -4.42 8.27
N GLN A 4 10.34 -3.74 9.41
CA GLN A 4 9.52 -4.03 10.59
C GLN A 4 8.40 -3.00 10.68
N LEU A 5 7.17 -3.48 10.80
CA LEU A 5 5.96 -2.67 10.95
C LEU A 5 5.25 -3.04 12.26
N THR A 6 4.24 -2.26 12.61
CA THR A 6 3.41 -2.49 13.79
C THR A 6 2.02 -2.89 13.32
N GLY A 7 1.62 -4.13 13.58
CA GLY A 7 0.28 -4.64 13.27
C GLY A 7 -0.82 -3.82 13.94
N GLY A 8 -2.05 -3.95 13.43
CA GLY A 8 -3.22 -3.30 14.00
C GLY A 8 -3.41 -3.64 15.49
N ASP A 9 -3.10 -4.88 15.86
CA ASP A 9 -3.07 -5.40 17.23
C ASP A 9 -1.93 -4.84 18.11
N GLY A 10 -0.95 -4.16 17.52
CA GLY A 10 0.21 -3.61 18.19
C GLY A 10 1.45 -4.51 18.18
N GLU A 11 1.36 -5.73 17.64
CA GLU A 11 2.51 -6.63 17.53
C GLU A 11 3.47 -6.20 16.42
N LYS A 12 4.74 -6.60 16.53
CA LYS A 12 5.72 -6.32 15.48
C LYS A 12 5.65 -7.38 14.39
N ILE A 13 5.52 -6.93 13.15
CA ILE A 13 5.51 -7.80 11.98
C ILE A 13 6.74 -7.54 11.13
N ALA A 14 7.39 -8.61 10.67
CA ALA A 14 8.41 -8.52 9.64
C ALA A 14 7.74 -8.64 8.27
N PHE A 15 7.95 -7.66 7.39
CA PHE A 15 7.32 -7.58 6.08
C PHE A 15 8.36 -7.56 4.96
N GLU A 16 8.21 -8.44 3.98
CA GLU A 16 9.06 -8.47 2.80
C GLU A 16 8.52 -7.54 1.70
N ALA A 17 9.20 -6.41 1.51
CA ALA A 17 8.78 -5.37 0.57
C ALA A 17 8.70 -5.82 -0.89
N LYS A 18 9.44 -6.88 -1.26
CA LYS A 18 9.50 -7.42 -2.63
C LYS A 18 8.13 -7.93 -3.12
N HIS A 19 7.26 -8.29 -2.19
CA HIS A 19 5.96 -8.89 -2.44
C HIS A 19 4.81 -7.94 -2.10
N LEU A 20 5.11 -6.65 -1.91
CA LEU A 20 4.11 -5.61 -1.76
C LEU A 20 3.36 -5.42 -3.08
N VAL A 21 2.04 -5.62 -3.04
CA VAL A 21 1.14 -5.44 -4.18
C VAL A 21 0.51 -4.05 -4.14
N SER A 22 -0.01 -3.63 -2.97
CA SER A 22 -0.59 -2.29 -2.82
C SER A 22 -0.58 -1.80 -1.37
N LEU A 23 -0.67 -0.48 -1.20
CA LEU A 23 -0.87 0.21 0.07
C LEU A 23 -2.14 1.06 -0.02
N LYS A 24 -3.02 0.97 0.97
CA LYS A 24 -4.24 1.77 1.04
C LYS A 24 -4.43 2.33 2.44
N ASP A 25 -4.77 3.61 2.54
CA ASP A 25 -5.21 4.20 3.80
C ASP A 25 -6.55 3.57 4.23
N HIS A 26 -6.66 3.21 5.51
CA HIS A 26 -7.82 2.55 6.11
C HIS A 26 -8.10 3.13 7.51
N GLY A 27 -8.66 4.34 7.54
CA GLY A 27 -8.85 5.09 8.79
C GLY A 27 -7.50 5.44 9.41
N ASP A 28 -7.32 5.06 10.68
CA ASP A 28 -6.06 5.26 11.42
C ASP A 28 -4.98 4.22 11.10
N TYR A 29 -5.28 3.26 10.22
CA TYR A 29 -4.39 2.18 9.82
C TYR A 29 -4.07 2.27 8.32
N THR A 30 -3.03 1.56 7.90
CA THR A 30 -2.75 1.28 6.49
C THR A 30 -2.97 -0.20 6.22
N LEU A 31 -3.73 -0.52 5.17
CA LEU A 31 -3.84 -1.86 4.63
C LEU A 31 -2.67 -2.13 3.68
N LEU A 32 -1.83 -3.10 4.02
CA LEU A 32 -0.85 -3.68 3.11
C LEU A 32 -1.46 -4.91 2.44
N VAL A 33 -1.38 -4.95 1.11
CA VAL A 33 -1.71 -6.13 0.32
C VAL A 33 -0.41 -6.78 -0.12
N HIS A 34 -0.21 -8.02 0.28
CA HIS A 34 0.90 -8.88 -0.07
C HIS A 34 0.42 -10.00 -1.00
N THR A 35 1.32 -10.64 -1.74
CA THR A 35 0.97 -11.76 -2.62
C THR A 35 0.33 -12.96 -1.90
N HIS A 36 0.49 -13.06 -0.59
CA HIS A 36 -0.03 -14.15 0.25
C HIS A 36 -1.20 -13.74 1.17
N GLY A 37 -1.63 -12.48 1.14
CA GLY A 37 -2.71 -12.01 2.02
C GLY A 37 -2.63 -10.52 2.32
N GLU A 38 -3.44 -10.08 3.27
CA GLU A 38 -3.55 -8.68 3.66
C GLU A 38 -3.23 -8.51 5.14
N VAL A 39 -2.68 -7.36 5.51
CA VAL A 39 -2.39 -7.00 6.90
C VAL A 39 -2.66 -5.52 7.15
N LEU A 40 -3.29 -5.22 8.28
CA LEU A 40 -3.44 -3.85 8.78
C LEU A 40 -2.25 -3.49 9.64
N VAL A 41 -1.69 -2.30 9.42
CA VAL A 41 -0.60 -1.75 10.22
C VAL A 41 -0.90 -0.33 10.68
N ARG A 42 -0.20 0.11 11.72
CA ARG A 42 -0.37 1.45 12.31
C ARG A 42 0.45 2.52 11.61
N GLU A 43 1.48 2.14 10.87
CA GLU A 43 2.26 3.09 10.10
C GLU A 43 1.40 3.70 8.98
N SER A 44 1.54 5.01 8.77
CA SER A 44 0.87 5.68 7.66
C SER A 44 1.46 5.23 6.33
N ARG A 45 0.66 5.28 5.26
CA ARG A 45 1.12 4.98 3.89
C ARG A 45 2.40 5.74 3.53
N THR A 46 2.50 7.02 3.86
CA THR A 46 3.69 7.84 3.60
C THR A 46 4.91 7.36 4.37
N ALA A 47 4.76 6.97 5.65
CA ALA A 47 5.87 6.44 6.43
C ALA A 47 6.42 5.14 5.83
N ILE A 48 5.54 4.26 5.35
CA ILE A 48 5.92 3.00 4.70
C ILE A 48 6.63 3.28 3.38
N LEU A 49 6.09 4.15 2.52
CA LEU A 49 6.73 4.51 1.25
C LEU A 49 8.14 5.11 1.45
N ASN A 50 8.29 6.00 2.43
CA ASN A 50 9.58 6.58 2.78
C ASN A 50 10.57 5.51 3.27
N ALA A 51 10.13 4.60 4.14
CA ALA A 51 10.97 3.49 4.64
C ALA A 51 11.40 2.55 3.51
N LEU A 52 10.55 2.39 2.50
CA LEU A 52 10.84 1.60 1.31
C LEU A 52 11.62 2.38 0.23
N GLN A 53 11.86 3.67 0.43
CA GLN A 53 12.44 4.58 -0.57
C GLN A 53 11.67 4.55 -1.90
N LEU A 54 10.37 4.29 -1.83
CA LEU A 54 9.49 4.30 -2.98
C LEU A 54 8.97 5.73 -3.19
N PRO A 55 8.88 6.19 -4.45
CA PRO A 55 8.26 7.47 -4.72
C PRO A 55 6.81 7.47 -4.23
N PRO A 56 6.29 8.62 -3.78
CA PRO A 56 4.86 8.76 -3.52
C PRO A 56 4.12 8.29 -4.78
N THR A 57 3.28 7.27 -4.64
CA THR A 57 2.44 6.84 -5.76
C THR A 57 1.40 7.93 -5.95
N GLU A 58 1.62 8.81 -6.92
CA GLU A 58 0.55 9.61 -7.48
C GLU A 58 -0.54 8.65 -7.91
N ARG A 59 -1.77 8.95 -7.49
CA ARG A 59 -2.94 8.23 -7.92
C ARG A 59 -2.96 8.36 -9.45
N MET A 60 -2.57 7.31 -10.19
CA MET A 60 -2.97 7.21 -11.59
C MET A 60 -4.47 6.98 -11.56
N GLU A 61 -5.22 8.08 -11.50
CA GLU A 61 -6.62 8.05 -11.87
C GLU A 61 -6.64 7.75 -13.36
N PHE A 62 -6.91 6.48 -13.70
CA PHE A 62 -7.32 6.14 -15.04
C PHE A 62 -8.66 6.85 -15.27
N SER A 63 -8.63 8.07 -15.78
CA SER A 63 -9.79 8.73 -16.36
C SER A 63 -10.18 7.91 -17.58
N GLY A 64 -11.06 6.92 -17.37
CA GLY A 64 -11.68 6.15 -18.42
C GLY A 64 -12.65 7.03 -19.21
N GLU A 65 -12.15 7.97 -20.00
CA GLU A 65 -12.87 8.51 -21.15
C GLU A 65 -12.34 7.80 -22.40
N GLN A 66 -12.65 6.51 -22.52
CA GLN A 66 -12.75 5.91 -23.84
C GLN A 66 -14.13 6.28 -24.38
N SER A 67 -14.21 7.44 -25.01
CA SER A 67 -15.29 7.77 -25.95
C SER A 67 -15.22 6.74 -27.07
N PHE A 68 -16.02 5.67 -26.96
CA PHE A 68 -16.36 4.85 -28.11
C PHE A 68 -17.14 5.75 -29.07
N GLY A 69 -16.44 6.28 -30.07
CA GLY A 69 -17.06 6.85 -31.25
C GLY A 69 -17.92 5.77 -31.89
N LEU A 70 -19.23 5.89 -31.74
CA LEU A 70 -20.17 5.20 -32.60
C LEU A 70 -20.56 6.19 -33.70
N ASN A 71 -20.29 5.76 -34.93
CA ASN A 71 -20.77 6.37 -36.17
C ASN A 71 -22.28 6.60 -36.13
#